data_AF-B3GD95-F1
#
_entry.id   AF-B3GD95-F1
#
_cell.length_a   1.000
_cell.length_b   1.000
_cell.length_c   1.000
_cell.angle_alpha   90.00
_cell.angle_beta   90.00
_cell.angle_gamma   90.00
#
_symmetry.space_group_name_H-M   'P 1'
#
loop_
_entity.id
_entity.type
_entity.pdbx_description
1 polymer ?
#
loop_
_entity_poly.entity_id
_entity_poly.type
_entity_poly.pdbx_seq_one_letter_code
_entity_poly.pdbx_strand_id
1 'polypeptide(L)'
;ITFNLMAMVPNRKQKYQEMLESLQQANENNELDEQIADISRSIAEEDHKMAMYSKENARRRHNYTPFIVQLMKILAKESKFVPLVENSYQAAKQKAQMNTDKTTLPLKK
;
A
#
# COMPACT_ATOMS: atom_id res chain seq x y z
N ILE A 1 -4.90 -9.94 -13.63
CA ILE A 1 -6.20 -9.64 -12.98
C ILE A 1 -6.59 -8.22 -13.41
N THR A 2 -7.75 -8.02 -14.02
CA THR A 2 -8.10 -6.79 -14.79
C THR A 2 -9.34 -6.05 -14.29
N PHE A 3 -9.93 -6.42 -13.14
CA PHE A 3 -11.11 -5.72 -12.61
C PHE A 3 -10.87 -5.16 -11.21
N ASN A 4 -11.51 -4.03 -10.92
CA ASN A 4 -11.56 -3.37 -9.62
C ASN A 4 -13.03 -3.14 -9.26
N LEU A 5 -13.39 -3.39 -8.00
CA LEU A 5 -14.74 -3.18 -7.48
C LEU A 5 -14.65 -2.25 -6.26
N MET A 6 -15.29 -1.09 -6.34
CA MET A 6 -15.42 -0.13 -5.24
C MET A 6 -16.90 0.13 -4.99
N ALA A 7 -17.26 0.40 -3.73
CA ALA A 7 -18.61 0.76 -3.34
C ALA A 7 -18.60 2.14 -2.66
N MET A 8 -19.61 2.96 -2.95
CA MET A 8 -19.88 4.16 -2.18
C MET A 8 -20.59 3.75 -0.90
N VAL A 9 -19.99 4.08 0.25
CA VAL A 9 -20.45 3.66 1.57
C VAL A 9 -20.56 4.91 2.44
N PRO A 10 -21.57 5.00 3.33
CA PRO A 10 -21.64 6.09 4.31
C PRO A 10 -20.39 6.12 5.21
N ASN A 11 -20.16 7.26 5.86
CA ASN A 11 -19.01 7.44 6.74
C ASN A 11 -19.07 6.45 7.92
N ARG A 12 -18.25 5.41 7.85
CA ARG A 12 -18.19 4.34 8.85
C ARG A 12 -17.75 4.86 10.22
N LYS A 13 -16.78 5.77 10.24
CA LYS A 13 -16.28 6.36 11.49
C LYS A 13 -17.39 7.08 12.24
N GLN A 14 -18.17 7.90 11.54
CA GLN A 14 -19.28 8.63 12.15
C GLN A 14 -20.33 7.67 12.72
N LYS A 15 -20.70 6.62 11.95
CA LYS A 15 -21.63 5.59 12.42
C LYS A 15 -21.14 4.89 13.70
N TYR A 16 -19.85 4.57 13.77
CA TYR A 16 -19.28 3.94 14.97
C TYR A 16 -19.24 4.90 16.17
N GLN A 17 -18.99 6.19 15.94
CA GLN A 17 -19.03 7.21 16.99
C GLN A 17 -20.45 7.38 17.57
N GLU A 18 -21.46 7.47 16.71
CA GLU A 18 -22.87 7.52 17.13
C GLU A 18 -23.26 6.27 17.93
N MET A 19 -22.81 5.09 17.48
CA MET A 19 -23.06 3.83 18.19
C MET A 19 -22.35 3.79 19.56
N LEU A 20 -21.11 4.26 19.63
CA LEU A 20 -20.34 4.32 20.88
C LEU A 20 -21.01 5.26 21.90
N GLU A 21 -21.49 6.43 21.47
CA GLU A 21 -22.20 7.36 22.34
C GLU A 21 -23.50 6.76 22.88
N SER A 22 -24.27 6.07 22.02
CA SER A 22 -25.50 5.39 22.44
C SER A 22 -25.26 4.26 23.45
N LEU A 23 -24.19 3.47 23.26
CA LEU A 23 -23.83 2.41 24.18
C LEU A 23 -23.31 2.95 25.52
N GLN A 24 -22.58 4.08 25.50
CA GLN A 24 -22.14 4.73 26.72
C GLN A 24 -23.31 5.26 27.55
N GLN A 25 -24.35 5.79 26.91
CA GLN A 25 -25.56 6.25 27.59
C GLN A 25 -26.38 5.09 28.19
N ALA A 26 -26.37 3.92 27.54
CA ALA A 26 -27.07 2.73 28.00
C ALA A 26 -26.28 1.88 29.02
N ASN A 27 -25.03 2.24 29.34
CA ASN A 27 -24.15 1.43 30.18
C ASN A 27 -24.43 1.64 31.68
N GLU A 28 -25.62 1.23 32.13
CA GLU A 28 -26.02 1.36 33.54
C GLU A 28 -25.40 0.28 34.45
N ASN A 29 -25.03 -0.90 33.90
CA ASN A 29 -24.58 -2.07 34.67
C ASN A 29 -23.18 -2.62 34.29
N ASN A 30 -22.39 -1.91 33.47
CA ASN A 30 -21.09 -2.37 32.93
C ASN A 30 -21.15 -3.66 32.08
N GLU A 31 -22.34 -4.13 31.70
CA GLU A 31 -22.50 -5.33 30.84
C GLU A 31 -22.10 -5.05 29.38
N LEU A 32 -21.99 -3.78 28.98
CA LEU A 32 -21.72 -3.37 27.61
C LEU A 32 -20.25 -2.99 27.36
N ASP A 33 -19.38 -3.14 28.36
CA ASP A 33 -17.97 -2.74 28.28
C ASP A 33 -17.20 -3.45 27.16
N GLU A 34 -17.49 -4.73 26.92
CA GLU A 34 -16.90 -5.50 25.82
C GLU A 34 -17.30 -4.94 24.44
N GLN A 35 -18.58 -4.59 24.28
CA GLN A 35 -19.08 -4.00 23.03
C GLN A 35 -18.51 -2.59 22.80
N ILE A 36 -18.35 -1.80 23.87
CA ILE A 36 -17.72 -0.48 23.81
C ILE A 36 -16.25 -0.62 23.38
N ALA A 37 -15.53 -1.61 23.91
CA ALA A 37 -14.15 -1.88 23.53
C ALA A 37 -14.03 -2.29 22.05
N ASP A 38 -14.93 -3.14 21.56
CA ASP A 38 -14.96 -3.57 20.15
C ASP A 38 -15.25 -2.42 19.17
N ILE A 39 -16.19 -1.54 19.52
CA ILE A 39 -16.49 -0.37 18.68
C ILE A 39 -15.34 0.64 18.73
N SER A 40 -14.75 0.87 19.90
CA SER A 40 -13.58 1.74 20.05
C SER A 40 -12.41 1.24 19.19
N ARG A 41 -12.17 -0.08 19.19
CA ARG A 41 -11.19 -0.72 18.30
C ARG A 41 -11.54 -0.48 16.83
N SER A 42 -12.80 -0.66 16.44
CA SER A 42 -13.25 -0.43 15.06
C SER A 42 -13.03 1.01 14.59
N ILE A 43 -13.19 1.99 15.48
CA ILE A 43 -12.88 3.41 15.21
C ILE A 43 -11.38 3.59 14.98
N ALA A 44 -10.54 3.00 15.83
CA ALA A 44 -9.09 3.08 15.68
C ALA A 44 -8.60 2.46 14.35
N GLU A 45 -9.22 1.37 13.91
CA GLU A 45 -8.91 0.73 12.63
C GLU A 45 -9.27 1.62 11.42
N GLU A 46 -10.43 2.28 11.42
CA GLU A 46 -10.80 3.23 10.36
C GLU A 46 -9.91 4.49 10.36
N ASP A 47 -9.48 4.98 11.53
CA ASP A 47 -8.53 6.09 11.62
C ASP A 47 -7.15 5.74 11.08
N HIS A 48 -6.64 4.55 11.41
CA HIS A 48 -5.40 4.05 10.85
C HIS A 48 -5.48 3.92 9.32
N LYS A 49 -6.58 3.40 8.80
CA LYS A 49 -6.81 3.29 7.35
C LYS A 49 -6.83 4.67 6.67
N MET A 50 -7.49 5.66 7.27
CA MET A 50 -7.50 7.03 6.74
C MET A 50 -6.10 7.66 6.75
N ALA A 51 -5.32 7.45 7.81
CA ALA A 51 -3.93 7.91 7.90
C ALA A 51 -3.06 7.29 6.80
N MET A 52 -3.22 5.99 6.55
CA MET A 52 -2.53 5.29 5.46
C MET A 52 -2.92 5.82 4.09
N TYR A 53 -4.20 6.11 3.85
CA TYR A 53 -4.67 6.72 2.61
C TYR A 53 -4.13 8.12 2.40
N SER A 54 -4.04 8.93 3.45
CA SER A 54 -3.42 10.26 3.39
C SER A 54 -1.94 10.18 3.02
N LYS A 55 -1.17 9.31 3.70
CA LYS A 55 0.24 9.05 3.41
C LYS A 55 0.45 8.55 1.98
N GLU A 56 -0.38 7.62 1.54
CA GLU A 56 -0.37 7.07 0.19
C GLU A 56 -0.66 8.15 -0.86
N ASN A 57 -1.67 8.99 -0.61
CA ASN A 57 -2.02 10.08 -1.53
C ASN A 57 -0.91 11.12 -1.63
N ALA A 58 -0.26 11.47 -0.50
CA ALA A 58 0.92 12.31 -0.49
C ALA A 58 2.05 11.69 -1.34
N ARG A 59 2.28 10.38 -1.22
CA ARG A 59 3.23 9.64 -2.06
C ARG A 59 2.87 9.72 -3.54
N ARG A 60 1.60 9.50 -3.91
CA ARG A 60 1.15 9.52 -5.32
C ARG A 60 1.22 10.90 -5.96
N ARG A 61 1.00 11.96 -5.19
CA ARG A 61 1.03 13.35 -5.68
C ARG A 61 2.43 13.96 -5.69
N HIS A 62 3.41 13.31 -5.08
CA HIS A 62 4.76 13.85 -4.97
C HIS A 62 5.53 13.77 -6.29
N ASN A 63 6.22 14.84 -6.67
CA ASN A 63 7.09 14.85 -7.84
C ASN A 63 8.47 14.29 -7.47
N TYR A 64 8.73 13.05 -7.87
CA TYR A 64 10.02 12.37 -7.60
C TYR A 64 11.15 12.73 -8.58
N THR A 65 10.88 13.49 -9.65
CA THR A 65 11.90 13.83 -10.66
C THR A 65 13.15 14.49 -10.06
N PRO A 66 13.02 15.53 -9.20
CA PRO A 66 14.18 16.17 -8.60
C PRO A 66 14.97 15.22 -7.69
N PHE A 67 14.28 14.38 -6.92
CA PHE A 67 14.89 13.38 -6.05
C PHE A 67 15.70 12.35 -6.85
N ILE A 68 15.14 11.82 -7.94
CA ILE A 68 15.80 10.82 -8.79
C ILE A 68 17.08 11.41 -9.41
N VAL A 69 17.00 12.61 -9.96
CA VAL A 69 18.18 13.28 -10.56
C VAL A 69 19.26 13.50 -9.52
N GLN A 70 18.89 13.96 -8.32
CA GLN A 70 19.85 14.18 -7.24
C GLN A 70 20.50 12.88 -6.76
N LEU A 71 19.72 11.80 -6.63
CA LEU A 71 20.23 10.48 -6.29
C LEU A 71 21.24 10.00 -7.34
N MET A 72 20.94 10.16 -8.63
CA MET A 72 21.88 9.81 -9.71
C MET A 72 23.18 10.62 -9.63
N LYS A 73 23.11 11.93 -9.36
CA LYS A 73 24.29 12.78 -9.18
C LYS A 73 25.17 12.31 -8.02
N ILE A 74 24.57 11.93 -6.89
CA ILE A 74 25.31 11.42 -5.72
C ILE A 74 25.98 10.09 -6.05
N LEU A 75 25.26 9.15 -6.68
CA LEU A 75 25.81 7.85 -7.06
C LEU A 75 26.94 7.96 -8.10
N ALA A 76 26.85 8.93 -9.01
CA ALA A 76 27.90 9.23 -9.97
C ALA A 76 29.14 9.80 -9.28
N LYS A 77 28.95 10.71 -8.30
CA LYS A 77 30.04 11.26 -7.48
C LYS A 77 30.76 10.19 -6.66
N GLU A 78 30.04 9.18 -6.17
CA GLU A 78 30.62 8.05 -5.45
C GLU A 78 31.18 6.94 -6.38
N SER A 79 31.15 7.14 -7.70
CA SER A 79 31.58 6.15 -8.72
C SER A 79 30.84 4.80 -8.65
N LYS A 80 29.69 4.73 -7.97
CA LYS A 80 28.85 3.52 -7.83
C LYS A 80 27.82 3.37 -8.93
N PHE A 81 27.55 4.44 -9.68
CA PHE A 81 26.48 4.46 -10.67
C PHE A 81 26.70 3.45 -11.81
N VAL A 82 27.87 3.49 -12.46
CA VAL A 82 28.21 2.62 -13.60
C VAL A 82 28.11 1.12 -13.25
N PRO A 83 28.74 0.61 -12.17
CA PRO A 83 28.65 -0.82 -11.86
C PRO A 83 27.21 -1.28 -11.53
N LEU A 84 26.39 -0.42 -10.93
CA LEU A 84 24.99 -0.75 -10.64
C LEU A 84 24.15 -0.89 -11.93
N VAL A 85 24.39 -0.03 -12.91
CA VAL A 85 23.71 -0.08 -14.21
C VAL A 85 24.08 -1.36 -14.96
N GLU A 86 25.37 -1.69 -15.02
CA GLU A 86 25.87 -2.89 -15.69
C GLU A 86 25.31 -4.17 -15.06
N ASN A 87 25.35 -4.28 -13.73
CA ASN A 87 24.78 -5.42 -13.01
C ASN A 87 23.27 -5.56 -13.28
N SER A 88 22.53 -4.44 -13.31
CA SER A 88 21.09 -4.45 -13.59
C SER A 88 20.79 -4.86 -15.03
N TYR A 89 21.60 -4.41 -16.00
CA TYR A 89 21.49 -4.79 -17.40
C TYR A 89 21.70 -6.29 -17.59
N GLN A 90 22.75 -6.85 -16.98
CA GLN A 90 23.04 -8.28 -17.04
C GLN A 90 21.91 -9.12 -16.42
N ALA A 91 21.40 -8.72 -15.26
CA ALA A 91 20.27 -9.38 -14.61
C ALA A 91 18.98 -9.32 -15.46
N ALA A 92 18.72 -8.18 -16.12
CA ALA A 92 17.58 -8.04 -17.02
C ALA A 92 17.70 -8.95 -18.25
N LYS A 93 18.90 -9.04 -18.84
CA LYS A 93 19.20 -9.95 -19.97
C LYS A 93 18.99 -11.42 -19.60
N GLN A 94 19.44 -11.84 -18.42
CA GLN A 94 19.21 -13.20 -17.91
C GLN A 94 17.72 -13.50 -17.74
N LYS A 95 16.95 -12.57 -17.16
CA LYS A 95 15.49 -12.73 -17.00
C LYS A 95 14.76 -12.82 -18.35
N ALA A 96 15.18 -12.04 -19.35
CA ALA A 96 14.59 -12.10 -20.69
C ALA A 96 14.82 -13.47 -21.35
N GLN A 97 16.04 -14.03 -21.24
CA GLN A 97 16.38 -15.36 -21.78
C GLN A 97 15.60 -16.48 -21.08
N MET A 98 15.38 -16.39 -19.77
CA MET A 98 14.58 -17.39 -19.03
C MET A 98 13.10 -17.40 -19.41
N ASN A 99 12.55 -16.30 -19.93
CA ASN A 99 11.16 -16.23 -20.35
C ASN A 99 10.94 -16.74 -21.79
N THR A 100 11.96 -16.71 -22.64
CA THR A 100 11.88 -17.25 -24.01
C THR A 100 11.88 -18.78 -24.04
N ASP A 101 12.65 -19.44 -23.16
CA ASP A 101 12.76 -20.91 -23.10
C ASP A 101 11.44 -21.61 -22.69
N LYS A 102 10.57 -20.93 -21.94
CA LYS A 102 9.26 -21.47 -21.56
C LYS A 102 8.24 -21.49 -22.70
N THR A 103 8.53 -20.81 -23.82
CA THR A 103 7.58 -20.63 -24.94
C THR A 103 7.87 -21.57 -26.12
N THR A 104 9.01 -22.26 -26.14
CA THR A 104 9.34 -23.22 -27.20
C THR A 104 8.91 -24.64 -26.82
N LEU A 105 7.64 -24.98 -27.05
CA LEU A 105 7.25 -26.39 -27.15
C LEU A 105 7.88 -26.98 -28.42
N PRO A 106 8.73 -28.02 -28.34
CA PRO A 106 9.20 -28.70 -29.54
C PRO A 106 8.00 -29.38 -30.20
N LEU A 107 7.63 -28.92 -31.40
CA LEU A 107 6.70 -29.63 -32.28
C LEU A 107 7.30 -31.01 -32.55
N LYS A 108 6.70 -32.04 -31.94
CA LYS A 108 7.06 -33.44 -32.17
C LYS A 108 6.73 -33.76 -33.64
N LYS A 109 7.76 -34.02 -34.43
CA LYS A 109 7.64 -34.56 -35.80
C LYS A 109 7.03 -35.95 -35.76
#